data_AF-A0A3G8R9V4-F1
#
_entry.id   AF-A0A3G8R9V4-F1
#
_cell.length_a   1.000
_cell.length_b   1.000
_cell.length_c   1.000
_cell.angle_alpha   90.00
_cell.angle_beta   90.00
_cell.angle_gamma   90.00
#
_symmetry.space_group_name_H-M   'P 1'
#
loop_
_entity.id
_entity.type
_entity.pdbx_description
1 polymer ?
#
loop_
_entity_poly.entity_id
_entity_poly.type
_entity_poly.pdbx_seq_one_letter_code
_entity_poly.pdbx_strand_id
1 'polypeptide(L)'
;MNRKQFLTEVEQRLSPLPAEVRHELLSDLSQHFDYGLVNGKSESEIAHELGNPEDIAREALDVPNAGWNASPPLRQGSFARNIFTFLGLLFLNLLISIPIMATLWAVWASLAVVSISFIVAPLLAVTDYALNSTFYPAKFFFSITLTGIGLLLLPGVRYLLLLMVKSTVRYWKWNQITLRGAY
;
A
#
# COMPACT_ATOMS: atom_id res chain seq x y z
N MET A 1 -37.44 -22.82 19.47
CA MET A 1 -37.33 -21.39 19.87
C MET A 1 -36.97 -20.56 18.65
N ASN A 2 -37.37 -19.28 18.57
CA ASN A 2 -37.04 -18.43 17.42
C ASN A 2 -35.72 -17.66 17.63
N ARG A 3 -35.14 -17.08 16.56
CA ARG A 3 -33.87 -16.35 16.61
C ARG A 3 -33.86 -15.27 17.70
N LYS A 4 -34.93 -14.49 17.78
CA LYS A 4 -35.03 -13.34 18.69
C LYS A 4 -35.04 -13.78 20.15
N GLN A 5 -35.79 -14.83 20.47
CA GLN A 5 -35.85 -15.42 21.80
C GLN A 5 -34.49 -15.95 22.24
N PHE A 6 -33.82 -16.71 21.35
CA PHE A 6 -32.50 -17.28 21.60
C PHE A 6 -31.47 -16.19 21.92
N LEU A 7 -31.33 -15.18 21.05
CA LEU A 7 -30.34 -14.12 21.23
C LEU A 7 -30.61 -13.26 22.47
N THR A 8 -31.89 -12.99 22.79
CA THR A 8 -32.26 -12.22 23.99
C THR A 8 -31.88 -12.98 25.26
N GLU A 9 -32.09 -14.30 25.28
CA GLU A 9 -31.77 -15.13 26.43
C GLU A 9 -30.26 -15.26 26.66
N VAL A 10 -29.48 -15.40 25.58
CA VAL A 10 -28.01 -15.37 25.63
C VAL A 10 -27.53 -13.99 26.11
N GLU A 11 -28.04 -12.89 25.56
CA GLU A 11 -27.65 -11.52 25.93
C GLU A 11 -27.86 -11.22 27.43
N GLN A 12 -29.01 -11.61 27.99
CA GLN A 12 -29.32 -11.41 29.40
C GLN A 12 -28.32 -12.14 30.32
N ARG A 13 -27.91 -13.35 29.92
CA ARG A 13 -26.99 -14.20 30.69
C ARG A 13 -25.53 -13.79 30.52
N LEU A 14 -25.16 -13.17 29.40
CA LEU A 14 -23.85 -12.56 29.15
C LEU A 14 -23.69 -11.16 29.77
N SER A 15 -24.65 -10.69 30.57
CA SER A 15 -24.55 -9.40 31.26
C SER A 15 -23.27 -9.17 32.09
N PRO A 16 -22.61 -10.19 32.67
CA PRO A 16 -21.34 -10.01 33.39
C PRO A 16 -20.13 -9.73 32.50
N LEU A 17 -20.21 -9.96 31.17
CA LEU A 17 -19.09 -9.74 30.24
C LEU A 17 -19.00 -8.27 29.79
N PRO A 18 -17.80 -7.81 29.38
CA PRO A 18 -17.63 -6.52 28.70
C PRO A 18 -18.54 -6.40 27.48
N ALA A 19 -19.01 -5.17 27.21
CA ALA A 19 -19.97 -4.93 26.13
C ALA A 19 -19.43 -5.35 24.76
N GLU A 20 -18.13 -5.15 24.53
CA GLU A 20 -17.44 -5.50 23.29
C GLU A 20 -17.47 -7.01 23.03
N VAL A 21 -17.12 -7.80 24.05
CA VAL A 21 -17.13 -9.27 24.01
C VAL A 21 -18.54 -9.80 23.81
N ARG A 22 -19.52 -9.22 24.53
CA ARG A 22 -20.93 -9.60 24.39
C ARG A 22 -21.43 -9.33 22.97
N HIS A 23 -21.06 -8.20 22.37
CA HIS A 23 -21.45 -7.87 20.99
C HIS A 23 -20.81 -8.80 19.95
N GLU A 24 -19.53 -9.15 20.13
CA GLU A 24 -18.83 -10.09 19.26
C GLU A 24 -19.51 -11.47 19.28
N LEU A 25 -19.76 -12.03 20.47
CA LEU A 25 -20.41 -13.34 20.61
C LEU A 25 -21.85 -13.34 20.07
N LEU A 26 -22.63 -12.28 20.30
CA LEU A 26 -23.97 -12.15 19.73
C LEU A 26 -23.94 -12.01 18.21
N SER A 27 -22.93 -11.33 17.66
CA SER A 27 -22.73 -11.21 16.21
C SER A 27 -22.47 -12.57 15.59
N ASP A 28 -21.56 -13.37 16.16
CA ASP A 28 -21.23 -14.70 15.65
C ASP A 28 -22.44 -15.65 15.67
N LEU A 29 -23.20 -15.65 16.77
CA LEU A 29 -24.45 -16.40 16.86
C LEU A 29 -25.46 -15.94 15.80
N SER A 30 -25.57 -14.63 15.58
CA SER A 30 -26.48 -14.07 14.58
C SER A 30 -26.10 -14.49 13.15
N GLN A 31 -24.80 -14.53 12.84
CA GLN A 31 -24.28 -15.00 11.56
C GLN A 31 -24.58 -16.50 11.36
N HIS A 32 -24.46 -17.32 12.40
CA HIS A 32 -24.86 -18.73 12.34
C HIS A 32 -26.33 -18.92 11.96
N PHE A 33 -27.24 -18.09 12.50
CA PHE A 33 -28.64 -18.09 12.07
C PHE A 33 -28.78 -17.69 10.60
N ASP A 34 -28.06 -16.67 10.15
CA ASP A 34 -28.13 -16.22 8.76
C ASP A 34 -27.61 -17.31 7.79
N TYR A 35 -26.52 -18.01 8.13
CA TYR A 35 -26.01 -19.14 7.34
C TYR A 35 -26.99 -20.33 7.31
N GLY A 36 -27.60 -20.67 8.44
CA GLY A 36 -28.59 -21.75 8.51
C GLY A 36 -29.83 -21.46 7.66
N LEU A 37 -30.31 -20.21 7.67
CA LEU A 37 -31.45 -19.76 6.88
C LEU A 37 -31.15 -19.83 5.37
N VAL A 38 -29.95 -19.43 4.95
CA VAL A 38 -29.51 -19.53 3.55
C VAL A 38 -29.46 -20.99 3.07
N ASN A 39 -29.10 -21.92 3.96
CA ASN A 39 -29.09 -23.36 3.69
C ASN A 39 -30.48 -24.02 3.77
N GLY A 40 -31.55 -23.23 3.92
CA GLY A 40 -32.94 -23.72 3.93
C GLY A 40 -33.40 -24.32 5.26
N LYS A 41 -32.63 -24.16 6.35
CA LYS A 41 -33.02 -24.62 7.68
C LYS A 41 -33.99 -23.64 8.33
N SER A 42 -34.89 -24.15 9.16
CA SER A 42 -35.79 -23.30 9.94
C SER A 42 -35.08 -22.71 11.16
N GLU A 43 -35.51 -21.54 11.66
CA GLU A 43 -34.91 -20.92 12.85
C GLU A 43 -34.91 -21.86 14.07
N SER A 44 -35.97 -22.67 14.24
CA SER A 44 -36.07 -23.61 15.36
C SER A 44 -35.09 -24.78 15.24
N GLU A 45 -34.74 -25.17 14.03
CA GLU A 45 -33.77 -26.23 13.76
C GLU A 45 -32.35 -25.71 14.03
N ILE A 46 -32.05 -24.49 13.60
CA ILE A 46 -30.76 -23.83 13.87
C ILE A 46 -30.56 -23.61 15.37
N ALA A 47 -31.60 -23.18 16.09
CA ALA A 47 -31.53 -23.05 17.54
C ALA A 47 -31.32 -24.39 18.26
N HIS A 48 -31.83 -25.49 17.70
CA HIS A 48 -31.59 -26.82 18.24
C HIS A 48 -30.15 -27.30 17.98
N GLU A 49 -29.60 -26.97 16.82
CA GLU A 49 -28.19 -27.25 16.47
C GLU A 49 -27.20 -26.44 17.32
N LEU A 50 -27.53 -25.19 17.63
CA LEU A 50 -26.72 -24.34 18.51
C LEU A 50 -26.75 -24.80 19.97
N GLY A 51 -27.78 -25.52 20.38
CA GLY A 51 -27.92 -26.04 21.74
C GLY A 51 -28.67 -25.09 22.69
N ASN A 52 -28.39 -25.20 23.99
CA ASN A 52 -29.08 -24.42 25.01
C ASN A 52 -28.38 -23.06 25.23
N PRO A 53 -29.09 -21.92 25.15
CA PRO A 53 -28.58 -20.60 25.53
C PRO A 53 -27.83 -20.55 26.87
N GLU A 54 -28.26 -21.36 27.84
CA GLU A 54 -27.62 -21.44 29.17
C GLU A 54 -26.21 -22.00 29.11
N ASP A 55 -26.02 -23.05 28.32
CA ASP A 55 -24.74 -23.75 28.21
C ASP A 55 -23.73 -22.88 27.47
N ILE A 56 -24.17 -22.17 26.42
CA ILE A 56 -23.35 -21.21 25.67
C ILE A 56 -22.90 -20.06 26.57
N ALA A 57 -23.82 -19.48 27.34
CA ALA A 57 -23.49 -18.39 28.26
C ALA A 57 -22.56 -18.86 29.38
N ARG A 58 -22.76 -20.07 29.90
CA ARG A 58 -21.91 -20.67 30.92
C ARG A 58 -20.51 -20.93 30.40
N GLU A 59 -20.37 -21.51 29.21
CA GLU A 59 -19.07 -21.75 28.57
C GLU A 59 -18.31 -20.44 28.32
N ALA A 60 -19.00 -19.40 27.86
CA ALA A 60 -18.42 -18.07 27.68
C ALA A 60 -17.97 -17.41 29.01
N LEU A 61 -18.64 -17.71 30.11
CA LEU A 61 -18.29 -17.20 31.45
C LEU A 61 -17.21 -18.03 32.17
N ASP A 62 -17.08 -19.31 31.83
CA ASP A 62 -16.14 -20.25 32.47
C ASP A 62 -14.72 -20.17 31.89
N VAL A 63 -14.51 -19.36 30.83
CA VAL A 63 -13.16 -19.08 30.29
C VAL A 63 -12.36 -18.26 31.31
N PRO A 64 -11.35 -18.83 32.00
CA PRO A 64 -10.74 -18.19 33.16
C PRO A 64 -9.79 -17.08 32.74
N ASN A 65 -10.24 -15.82 32.66
CA ASN A 65 -9.43 -14.59 32.58
C ASN A 65 -8.21 -14.57 31.63
N ALA A 66 -8.10 -15.51 30.70
CA ALA A 66 -6.94 -15.73 29.85
C ALA A 66 -7.33 -15.34 28.43
N GLY A 67 -7.42 -14.04 28.18
CA GLY A 67 -7.51 -13.54 26.81
C GLY A 67 -8.74 -12.72 26.46
N TRP A 68 -9.51 -12.20 27.43
CA TRP A 68 -10.23 -10.93 27.22
C TRP A 68 -9.22 -9.78 27.21
N ASN A 69 -8.17 -9.92 26.41
CA ASN A 69 -7.51 -8.77 25.82
C ASN A 69 -8.61 -8.15 24.96
N ALA A 70 -9.42 -7.29 25.58
CA ALA A 70 -10.04 -6.20 24.85
C ALA A 70 -8.97 -5.75 23.87
N SER A 71 -9.22 -5.95 22.58
CA SER A 71 -8.37 -5.37 21.55
C SER A 71 -8.07 -3.96 22.05
N PRO A 72 -6.80 -3.62 22.35
CA PRO A 72 -6.49 -2.40 23.10
C PRO A 72 -7.31 -1.30 22.45
N PRO A 73 -8.16 -0.58 23.22
CA PRO A 73 -9.16 0.32 22.64
C PRO A 73 -8.42 1.09 21.59
N LEU A 74 -8.81 0.96 20.31
CA LEU A 74 -8.10 1.54 19.16
C LEU A 74 -7.62 2.88 19.66
N ARG A 75 -6.32 2.97 19.94
CA ARG A 75 -5.79 4.08 20.72
C ARG A 75 -5.88 5.18 19.70
N GLN A 76 -7.00 5.90 19.68
CA GLN A 76 -7.19 7.04 18.83
C GLN A 76 -6.14 7.99 19.38
N GLY A 77 -4.93 7.91 18.80
CA GLY A 77 -3.92 8.92 18.96
C GLY A 77 -4.69 10.21 18.76
N SER A 78 -4.63 11.08 19.78
CA SER A 78 -5.30 12.38 19.75
C SER A 78 -5.26 12.89 18.31
N PHE A 79 -6.38 13.30 17.74
CA PHE A 79 -6.45 13.78 16.36
C PHE A 79 -5.26 14.72 16.03
N ALA A 80 -4.81 15.51 17.02
CA ALA A 80 -3.62 16.34 16.97
C ALA A 80 -2.29 15.57 16.77
N ARG A 81 -2.07 14.40 17.40
CA ARG A 81 -0.90 13.53 17.18
C ARG A 81 -0.90 12.93 15.78
N ASN A 82 -2.04 12.49 15.26
CA ASN A 82 -2.12 11.98 13.89
C ASN A 82 -1.89 13.11 12.87
N ILE A 83 -2.45 14.30 13.12
CA ILE A 83 -2.14 15.51 12.33
C ILE A 83 -0.66 15.86 12.40
N PHE A 84 -0.03 15.78 13.57
CA PHE A 84 1.38 16.11 13.74
C PHE A 84 2.30 15.14 13.01
N THR A 85 2.02 13.83 13.08
CA THR A 85 2.75 12.81 12.30
C THR A 85 2.53 13.00 10.81
N PHE A 86 1.31 13.31 10.38
CA PHE A 86 1.00 13.58 8.98
C PHE A 86 1.72 14.84 8.47
N LEU A 87 1.65 15.96 9.21
CA LEU A 87 2.37 17.20 8.87
C LEU A 87 3.88 16.99 8.88
N GLY A 88 4.41 16.25 9.84
CA GLY A 88 5.84 15.93 9.92
C GLY A 88 6.30 15.10 8.72
N LEU A 89 5.54 14.07 8.35
CA LEU A 89 5.81 13.27 7.15
C LEU A 89 5.64 14.07 5.86
N LEU A 90 4.65 14.96 5.79
CA LEU A 90 4.44 15.85 4.65
C LEU A 90 5.63 16.80 4.48
N PHE A 91 6.07 17.45 5.56
CA PHE A 91 7.17 18.39 5.53
C PHE A 91 8.50 17.70 5.18
N LEU A 92 8.75 16.52 5.75
CA LEU A 92 9.92 15.71 5.43
C LEU A 92 9.91 15.26 3.96
N ASN A 93 8.76 14.79 3.45
CA ASN A 93 8.61 14.43 2.05
C ASN A 93 8.86 15.62 1.12
N LEU A 94 8.25 16.77 1.42
CA LEU A 94 8.33 17.98 0.59
C LEU A 94 9.74 18.58 0.57
N LEU A 95 10.39 18.65 1.74
CA LEU A 95 11.67 19.32 1.90
C LEU A 95 12.85 18.43 1.48
N ILE A 96 12.78 17.13 1.76
CA ILE A 96 13.92 16.23 1.58
C ILE A 96 13.69 15.27 0.42
N SER A 97 12.58 14.52 0.44
CA SER A 97 12.40 13.43 -0.51
C SER A 97 12.17 13.90 -1.95
N ILE A 98 11.26 14.84 -2.16
CA ILE A 98 10.91 15.33 -3.50
C ILE A 98 12.12 15.98 -4.19
N PRO A 99 12.88 16.91 -3.56
CA PRO A 99 14.05 17.52 -4.20
C PRO A 99 15.14 16.51 -4.53
N ILE A 100 15.40 15.55 -3.65
CA ILE A 100 16.40 14.50 -3.90
C ILE A 100 15.97 13.62 -5.08
N MET A 101 14.71 13.18 -5.14
CA MET A 101 14.26 12.39 -6.30
C MET A 101 14.25 13.23 -7.57
N ALA A 102 13.81 14.49 -7.51
CA ALA A 102 13.79 15.38 -8.67
C ALA A 102 15.21 15.57 -9.24
N THR A 103 16.21 15.80 -8.39
CA THR A 103 17.61 15.93 -8.81
C THR A 103 18.14 14.62 -9.42
N LEU A 104 17.86 13.47 -8.83
CA LEU A 104 18.26 12.17 -9.38
C LEU A 104 17.62 11.91 -10.76
N TRP A 105 16.33 12.20 -10.91
CA TRP A 105 15.62 12.07 -12.18
C TRP A 105 16.14 13.08 -13.22
N ALA A 106 16.48 14.30 -12.82
CA ALA A 106 17.07 15.31 -13.71
C ALA A 106 18.46 14.89 -14.21
N VAL A 107 19.30 14.33 -13.33
CA VAL A 107 20.62 13.80 -13.71
C VAL A 107 20.49 12.62 -14.67
N TRP A 108 19.55 11.72 -14.41
CA TRP A 108 19.28 10.62 -15.34
C TRP A 108 18.79 11.15 -16.70
N ALA A 109 17.87 12.11 -16.69
CA ALA A 109 17.31 12.69 -17.91
C ALA A 109 18.39 13.42 -18.73
N SER A 110 19.30 14.16 -18.10
CA SER A 110 20.40 14.83 -18.81
C SER A 110 21.33 13.82 -19.47
N LEU A 111 21.66 12.71 -18.77
CA LEU A 111 22.47 11.65 -19.33
C LEU A 111 21.78 10.96 -20.52
N ALA A 112 20.47 10.74 -20.43
CA ALA A 112 19.67 10.20 -21.53
C ALA A 112 19.67 11.14 -22.75
N VAL A 113 19.48 12.45 -22.54
CA VAL A 113 19.52 13.45 -23.61
C VAL A 113 20.90 13.51 -24.27
N VAL A 114 21.98 13.45 -23.50
CA VAL A 114 23.35 13.42 -24.04
C VAL A 114 23.57 12.18 -24.92
N SER A 115 23.16 11.00 -24.45
CA SER A 115 23.26 9.75 -25.22
C SER A 115 22.48 9.83 -26.54
N ILE A 116 21.25 10.34 -26.51
CA ILE A 116 20.43 10.53 -27.71
C ILE A 116 21.06 11.56 -28.66
N SER A 117 21.53 12.69 -28.14
CA SER A 117 22.18 13.74 -28.92
C SER A 117 23.40 13.22 -29.67
N PHE A 118 24.18 12.35 -29.04
CA PHE A 118 25.34 11.71 -29.67
C PHE A 118 24.96 10.74 -30.79
N ILE A 119 23.84 10.04 -30.66
CA ILE A 119 23.31 9.17 -31.71
C ILE A 119 22.82 9.99 -32.91
N VAL A 120 22.25 11.17 -32.66
CA VAL A 120 21.77 12.08 -33.70
C VAL A 120 22.91 12.89 -34.35
N ALA A 121 24.11 12.89 -33.77
CA ALA A 121 25.25 13.69 -34.25
C ALA A 121 25.60 13.54 -35.75
N PRO A 122 25.55 12.35 -36.39
CA PRO A 122 25.84 12.21 -37.81
C PRO A 122 24.77 12.87 -38.68
N LEU A 123 23.50 12.81 -38.27
CA LEU A 123 22.42 13.48 -38.97
C LEU A 123 22.65 15.00 -38.96
N LEU A 124 23.07 15.55 -37.81
CA LEU A 124 23.44 16.96 -37.70
C LEU A 124 24.63 17.32 -38.61
N ALA A 125 25.64 16.45 -38.70
CA ALA A 125 26.78 16.66 -39.60
C ALA A 125 26.36 16.67 -41.09
N VAL A 126 25.41 15.81 -41.49
CA VAL A 126 24.84 15.85 -42.86
C VAL A 126 24.07 17.13 -43.11
N THR A 127 23.28 17.60 -42.13
CA THR A 127 22.55 18.87 -42.28
C THR A 127 23.49 20.08 -42.36
N ASP A 128 24.59 20.10 -41.60
CA ASP A 128 25.62 21.14 -41.69
C ASP A 128 26.25 21.20 -43.08
N TYR A 129 26.57 20.04 -43.66
CA TYR A 129 27.08 19.95 -45.03
C TYR A 129 26.08 20.47 -46.07
N ALA A 130 24.79 20.10 -45.96
CA ALA A 130 23.76 20.51 -46.89
C ALA A 130 23.52 22.03 -46.89
N LEU A 131 23.64 22.68 -45.72
CA LEU A 131 23.40 24.13 -45.58
C LEU A 131 24.63 24.96 -45.96
N ASN A 132 25.82 24.53 -45.53
CA ASN A 132 27.04 25.33 -45.66
C ASN A 132 27.89 24.95 -46.88
N SER A 133 27.53 23.90 -47.62
CA SER A 133 28.25 23.38 -48.80
C SER A 133 29.75 23.11 -48.58
N THR A 134 30.18 23.03 -47.31
CA THR A 134 31.58 22.83 -46.92
C THR A 134 31.74 21.48 -46.26
N PHE A 135 32.55 20.60 -46.86
CA PHE A 135 32.80 19.27 -46.32
C PHE A 135 34.11 19.27 -45.52
N TYR A 136 33.98 19.03 -44.22
CA TYR A 136 35.11 18.80 -43.34
C TYR A 136 35.13 17.32 -42.91
N PRO A 137 36.01 16.47 -43.47
CA PRO A 137 36.07 15.04 -43.14
C PRO A 137 36.20 14.80 -41.63
N ALA A 138 36.97 15.64 -40.93
CA ALA A 138 37.16 15.56 -39.49
C ALA A 138 35.83 15.65 -38.70
N LYS A 139 34.91 16.55 -39.09
CA LYS A 139 33.59 16.67 -38.45
C LYS A 139 32.76 15.40 -38.65
N PHE A 140 32.82 14.83 -39.86
CA PHE A 140 32.08 13.61 -40.20
C PHE A 140 32.60 12.40 -39.40
N PHE A 141 33.91 12.16 -39.37
CA PHE A 141 34.49 11.08 -38.56
C PHE A 141 34.20 11.25 -37.06
N PHE A 142 34.30 12.48 -36.54
CA PHE A 142 33.98 12.77 -35.15
C PHE A 142 32.51 12.47 -34.80
N SER A 143 31.57 12.77 -35.71
CA SER A 143 30.15 12.46 -35.52
C SER A 143 29.87 10.95 -35.41
N ILE A 144 30.57 10.12 -36.20
CA ILE A 144 30.46 8.66 -36.13
C ILE A 144 31.01 8.14 -34.80
N THR A 145 32.15 8.68 -34.35
CA THR A 145 32.72 8.33 -33.03
C THR A 145 31.76 8.68 -31.90
N LEU A 146 31.15 9.87 -31.93
CA LEU A 146 30.12 10.30 -30.98
C LEU A 146 28.95 9.31 -30.96
N THR A 147 28.46 8.88 -32.12
CA THR A 147 27.39 7.87 -32.19
C THR A 147 27.76 6.55 -31.55
N GLY A 148 29.00 6.09 -31.76
CA GLY A 148 29.52 4.90 -31.08
C GLY A 148 29.48 5.04 -29.56
N ILE A 149 29.92 6.18 -29.03
CA ILE A 149 29.86 6.49 -27.59
C ILE A 149 28.40 6.57 -27.12
N GLY A 150 27.53 7.25 -27.87
CA GLY A 150 26.10 7.37 -27.55
C GLY A 150 25.40 6.01 -27.44
N LEU A 151 25.68 5.09 -28.37
CA LEU A 151 25.18 3.70 -28.35
C LEU A 151 25.70 2.92 -27.14
N LEU A 152 26.97 3.07 -26.78
CA LEU A 152 27.56 2.40 -25.60
C LEU A 152 26.97 2.92 -24.27
N LEU A 153 26.49 4.16 -24.23
CA LEU A 153 25.84 4.73 -23.05
C LEU A 153 24.41 4.19 -22.83
N LEU A 154 23.70 3.77 -23.89
CA LEU A 154 22.30 3.35 -23.79
C LEU A 154 22.03 2.22 -22.77
N PRO A 155 22.82 1.11 -22.73
CA PRO A 155 22.62 0.07 -21.73
C PRO A 155 22.77 0.60 -20.29
N GLY A 156 23.73 1.50 -20.06
CA GLY A 156 23.96 2.14 -18.77
C GLY A 156 22.78 3.03 -18.36
N VAL A 157 22.32 3.89 -19.28
CA VAL A 157 21.14 4.76 -19.05
C VAL A 157 19.89 3.93 -18.78
N ARG A 158 19.67 2.85 -19.53
CA ARG A 158 18.53 1.94 -19.33
C ARG A 158 18.61 1.21 -17.99
N TYR A 159 19.78 0.70 -17.61
CA TYR A 159 19.97 0.07 -16.30
C TYR A 159 19.69 1.05 -15.17
N LEU A 160 20.20 2.28 -15.27
CA LEU A 160 19.99 3.33 -14.28
C LEU A 160 18.51 3.71 -14.18
N LEU A 161 17.76 3.73 -15.29
CA LEU A 161 16.32 3.96 -15.28
C LEU A 161 15.59 2.89 -14.45
N LEU A 162 15.90 1.62 -14.67
CA LEU A 162 15.28 0.52 -13.93
C LEU A 162 15.59 0.60 -12.44
N LEU A 163 16.83 0.96 -12.08
CA LEU A 163 17.23 1.19 -10.70
C LEU A 163 16.44 2.35 -10.08
N MET A 164 16.31 3.48 -10.79
CA MET A 164 15.57 4.66 -10.33
C MET A 164 14.09 4.38 -10.12
N VAL A 165 13.45 3.67 -11.06
CA VAL A 165 12.05 3.25 -10.93
C VAL A 165 11.88 2.32 -9.73
N LYS A 166 12.75 1.33 -9.56
CA LYS A 166 12.71 0.40 -8.42
C LYS A 166 12.86 1.14 -7.09
N SER A 167 13.80 2.09 -7.00
CA SER A 167 14.02 2.92 -5.81
C SER A 167 12.81 3.79 -5.50
N THR A 168 12.21 4.42 -6.52
CA THR A 168 11.01 5.25 -6.38
C THR A 168 9.81 4.45 -5.88
N VAL A 169 9.57 3.26 -6.45
CA VAL A 169 8.47 2.37 -6.01
C VAL A 169 8.71 1.88 -4.58
N ARG A 170 9.95 1.52 -4.23
CA ARG A 170 10.29 1.11 -2.86
C ARG A 170 10.04 2.24 -1.86
N TYR A 171 10.43 3.47 -2.20
CA TYR A 171 10.17 4.65 -1.40
C TYR A 171 8.68 4.89 -1.20
N TRP A 172 7.90 4.82 -2.28
CA TRP A 172 6.46 5.03 -2.22
C TRP A 172 5.76 3.99 -1.33
N LYS A 173 6.12 2.71 -1.46
CA LYS A 173 5.60 1.64 -0.61
C LYS A 173 5.94 1.86 0.86
N TRP A 174 7.19 2.25 1.16
CA TRP A 174 7.60 2.58 2.52
C TRP A 174 6.80 3.76 3.07
N ASN A 175 6.62 4.83 2.29
CA ASN A 175 5.84 6.01 2.69
C ASN A 175 4.38 5.64 3.00
N GLN A 176 3.75 4.77 2.19
CA GLN A 176 2.40 4.27 2.43
C GLN A 176 2.29 3.42 3.70
N ILE A 177 3.28 2.55 3.97
CA ILE A 177 3.31 1.73 5.19
C ILE A 177 3.46 2.62 6.42
N THR A 178 4.36 3.59 6.39
CA THR A 178 4.58 4.54 7.50
C THR A 178 3.34 5.39 7.78
N LEU A 179 2.62 5.82 6.74
CA LEU A 179 1.35 6.54 6.90
C LEU A 179 0.25 5.67 7.51
N ARG A 180 0.21 4.37 7.19
CA ARG A 180 -0.76 3.40 7.75
C ARG A 180 -0.35 2.89 9.14
N GLY A 181 0.91 3.05 9.52
CA GLY A 181 1.50 2.59 10.79
C GLY A 181 1.43 3.58 11.95
N ALA A 182 0.63 4.65 11.84
CA ALA A 182 0.20 5.42 13.00
C ALA A 182 -0.88 4.62 13.77
N TYR A 183 -0.44 3.54 14.44
CA TYR A 183 -1.23 2.81 15.44
C TYR A 183 -1.21 3.54 16.80
#